data_AF-A0A151HB97-F1
#
_entry.id   AF-A0A151HB97-F1
#
_cell.length_a   1.000
_cell.length_b   1.000
_cell.length_c   1.000
_cell.angle_alpha   90.00
_cell.angle_beta   90.00
_cell.angle_gamma   90.00
#
_symmetry.space_group_name_H-M   'P 1'
#
loop_
_entity.id
_entity.type
_entity.pdbx_description
1 polymer ?
#
loop_
_entity_poly.entity_id
_entity_poly.type
_entity_poly.pdbx_seq_one_letter_code
_entity_poly.pdbx_strand_id
1 'polypeptide(L)'
;MVMREATAMLSQLRLHAHRPVYTEEFEAPFLAATREFYTREAADFIAYNSSPEFLQKAESRIREEARRVEEYLDPETTAPLRALMEDVWLGQHFKTLVYNPNSGCTHLFQADKIADLARMHRLFSSVPGALEEVRQVMKDSITKYGEAIVRDPEKTRDPVTFVQNFLALKAKFDQIVVRAFAESKEAFGALVAAFENVLNKDTRAARFLSLYLDDLFRKSMRGLSEAEAEQKLDEVLVLFRYLRDKDIFEALYKQ
;
A
#
# COMPACT_ATOMS: atom_id res chain seq x y z
N MET A 1 -13.58 4.86 38.55
CA MET A 1 -14.73 4.43 39.37
C MET A 1 -15.94 5.34 39.13
N VAL A 2 -15.86 6.64 39.45
CA VAL A 2 -16.97 7.61 39.27
C VAL A 2 -17.47 7.74 37.81
N MET A 3 -16.56 7.83 36.82
CA MET A 3 -16.97 7.93 35.41
C MET A 3 -17.75 6.71 34.91
N ARG A 4 -17.30 5.49 35.26
CA ARG A 4 -17.97 4.23 34.90
C ARG A 4 -19.35 4.12 35.53
N GLU A 5 -19.49 4.57 36.78
CA GLU A 5 -20.77 4.55 37.50
C GLU A 5 -21.75 5.59 36.92
N ALA A 6 -21.25 6.77 36.54
CA ALA A 6 -22.05 7.82 35.92
C ALA A 6 -22.56 7.43 34.52
N THR A 7 -21.70 6.86 33.66
CA THR A 7 -22.10 6.40 32.33
C THR A 7 -23.04 5.20 32.42
N ALA A 8 -22.78 4.23 33.31
CA ALA A 8 -23.68 3.11 33.54
C ALA A 8 -25.07 3.56 34.04
N MET A 9 -25.14 4.55 34.93
CA MET A 9 -26.42 5.14 35.36
C MET A 9 -27.17 5.80 34.19
N LEU A 10 -26.47 6.56 33.34
CA LEU A 10 -27.07 7.19 32.16
C LEU A 10 -27.58 6.16 31.14
N SER A 11 -26.85 5.07 30.93
CA SER A 11 -27.29 3.93 30.08
C SER A 11 -28.49 3.19 30.68
N GLN A 12 -28.60 3.08 32.00
CA GLN A 12 -29.77 2.46 32.65
C GLN A 12 -31.01 3.35 32.61
N LEU A 13 -30.86 4.68 32.70
CA LEU A 13 -31.97 5.62 32.57
C LEU A 13 -32.65 5.58 31.19
N ARG A 14 -31.92 5.13 30.15
CA ARG A 14 -32.46 4.84 28.82
C ARG A 14 -33.50 3.71 28.82
N LEU A 15 -33.41 2.72 29.72
CA LEU A 15 -34.39 1.63 29.82
C LEU A 15 -35.73 2.10 30.40
N HIS A 16 -35.75 3.28 31.04
CA HIS A 16 -36.90 3.82 31.75
C HIS A 16 -37.48 5.10 31.13
N ALA A 17 -36.75 5.78 30.25
CA ALA A 17 -37.18 7.00 29.58
C ALA A 17 -37.46 6.78 28.09
N HIS A 18 -38.52 7.39 27.55
CA HIS A 18 -38.84 7.44 26.12
C HIS A 18 -37.79 8.20 25.25
N ARG A 19 -36.71 8.72 25.86
CA ARG A 19 -35.66 9.55 25.23
C ARG A 19 -34.28 8.95 25.53
N PRO A 20 -33.37 8.85 24.53
CA PRO A 20 -32.03 8.29 24.74
C PRO A 20 -31.13 9.31 25.46
N VAL A 21 -31.31 9.45 26.78
CA VAL A 21 -30.60 10.40 27.64
C VAL A 21 -29.07 10.30 27.49
N TYR A 22 -28.53 9.08 27.42
CA TYR A 22 -27.09 8.87 27.21
C TYR A 22 -26.59 9.49 25.88
N THR A 23 -27.29 9.21 24.77
CA THR A 23 -26.90 9.68 23.45
C THR A 23 -26.92 11.20 23.35
N GLU A 24 -27.98 11.83 23.87
CA GLU A 24 -28.19 13.27 23.74
C GLU A 24 -27.38 14.10 24.75
N GLU A 25 -27.33 13.68 26.02
CA GLU A 25 -26.74 14.47 27.09
C GLU A 25 -25.24 14.18 27.32
N PHE A 26 -24.74 13.03 26.86
CA PHE A 26 -23.35 12.63 27.04
C PHE A 26 -22.62 12.32 25.72
N GLU A 27 -23.11 11.36 24.93
CA GLU A 27 -22.37 10.85 23.77
C GLU A 27 -22.14 11.92 22.71
N ALA A 28 -23.18 12.68 22.33
CA ALA A 28 -23.03 13.73 21.32
C ALA A 28 -22.05 14.84 21.75
N PRO A 29 -22.15 15.43 22.96
CA PRO A 29 -21.14 16.36 23.47
C PRO A 29 -19.74 15.75 23.57
N PHE A 30 -19.63 14.50 24.03
CA PHE A 30 -18.35 13.78 24.13
C PHE A 30 -17.68 13.61 22.77
N LEU A 31 -18.42 13.16 21.75
CA LEU A 31 -17.91 13.00 20.39
C LEU A 31 -17.51 14.36 19.79
N ALA A 32 -18.30 15.41 20.02
CA ALA A 32 -17.98 16.75 19.54
C ALA A 32 -16.65 17.27 20.13
N ALA A 33 -16.48 17.17 21.44
CA ALA A 33 -15.23 17.55 22.12
C ALA A 33 -14.04 16.69 21.66
N THR A 34 -14.25 15.38 21.49
CA THR A 34 -13.23 14.44 21.01
C THR A 34 -12.78 14.79 19.60
N ARG A 35 -13.71 15.13 18.70
CA ARG A 35 -13.39 15.58 17.34
C ARG A 35 -12.55 16.86 17.36
N GLU A 36 -12.95 17.86 18.13
CA GLU A 36 -12.22 19.12 18.23
C GLU A 36 -10.78 18.89 18.73
N PHE A 37 -10.63 18.09 19.79
CA PHE A 37 -9.34 17.75 20.37
C PHE A 37 -8.42 17.05 19.36
N TYR A 38 -8.87 15.94 18.77
CA TYR A 38 -8.03 15.16 17.88
C TYR A 38 -7.80 15.82 16.52
N THR A 39 -8.71 16.70 16.05
CA THR A 39 -8.47 17.48 14.83
C THR A 39 -7.29 18.43 15.01
N ARG A 40 -7.21 19.11 16.16
CA ARG A 40 -6.04 19.95 16.50
C ARG A 40 -4.78 19.11 16.64
N GLU A 41 -4.86 18.01 17.40
CA GLU A 41 -3.69 17.15 17.62
C GLU A 41 -3.14 16.57 16.32
N ALA A 42 -4.00 16.08 15.42
CA ALA A 42 -3.60 15.53 14.13
C ALA A 42 -2.98 16.60 13.21
N ALA A 43 -3.60 17.78 13.14
CA ALA A 43 -3.09 18.90 12.33
C ALA A 43 -1.72 19.40 12.82
N ASP A 44 -1.51 19.48 14.13
CA ASP A 44 -0.21 19.85 14.69
C ASP A 44 0.83 18.76 14.44
N PHE A 45 0.45 17.49 14.62
CA PHE A 45 1.40 16.38 14.50
C PHE A 45 1.88 16.16 13.06
N ILE A 46 0.99 16.26 12.06
CA ILE A 46 1.35 16.03 10.66
C ILE A 46 2.34 17.07 10.11
N ALA A 47 2.38 18.28 10.68
CA ALA A 47 3.25 19.35 10.23
C ALA A 47 4.75 19.08 10.52
N TYR A 48 5.05 18.30 11.56
CA TYR A 48 6.41 18.14 12.08
C TYR A 48 6.93 16.70 12.09
N ASN A 49 6.09 15.73 11.75
CA ASN A 49 6.43 14.30 11.84
C ASN A 49 6.31 13.61 10.48
N SER A 50 7.03 12.52 10.31
CA SER A 50 6.98 11.71 9.09
C SER A 50 5.65 10.95 8.96
N SER A 51 5.30 10.54 7.74
CA SER A 51 4.08 9.74 7.50
C SER A 51 4.04 8.44 8.30
N PRO A 52 5.14 7.66 8.45
CA PRO A 52 5.16 6.50 9.34
C PRO A 52 4.90 6.83 10.82
N GLU A 53 5.53 7.87 11.36
CA GLU A 53 5.33 8.30 12.76
C GLU A 53 3.89 8.75 13.00
N PHE A 54 3.33 9.50 12.04
CA PHE A 54 1.92 9.91 12.08
C PHE A 54 0.98 8.70 12.13
N LEU A 55 1.18 7.71 11.27
CA LEU A 55 0.36 6.50 11.25
C LEU A 55 0.51 5.62 12.50
N GLN A 56 1.71 5.60 13.11
CA GLN A 56 1.93 4.94 14.40
C GLN A 56 1.15 5.64 15.51
N LYS A 57 1.17 6.97 15.54
CA LYS A 57 0.42 7.76 16.53
C LYS A 57 -1.10 7.61 16.33
N ALA A 58 -1.58 7.68 15.09
CA ALA A 58 -2.97 7.45 14.74
C ALA A 58 -3.47 6.09 15.27
N GLU A 59 -2.70 5.03 15.04
CA GLU A 59 -3.05 3.70 15.58
C GLU A 59 -3.10 3.68 17.11
N SER A 60 -2.14 4.33 17.80
CA SER A 60 -2.15 4.41 19.26
C SER A 60 -3.41 5.10 19.77
N ARG A 61 -3.76 6.25 19.19
CA ARG A 61 -4.96 7.03 19.58
C ARG A 61 -6.25 6.28 19.33
N ILE A 62 -6.39 5.63 18.17
CA ILE A 62 -7.56 4.79 17.88
C ILE A 62 -7.68 3.66 18.90
N ARG A 63 -6.57 3.02 19.29
CA ARG A 63 -6.57 1.95 20.29
C ARG A 63 -6.87 2.45 21.71
N GLU A 64 -6.36 3.61 22.07
CA GLU A 64 -6.64 4.26 23.35
C GLU A 64 -8.13 4.58 23.51
N GLU A 65 -8.76 5.16 22.47
CA GLU A 65 -10.19 5.44 22.49
C GLU A 65 -11.05 4.17 22.45
N ALA A 66 -10.61 3.12 21.76
CA ALA A 66 -11.29 1.82 21.82
C ALA A 66 -11.29 1.25 23.25
N ARG A 67 -10.16 1.29 23.96
CA ARG A 67 -10.08 0.87 25.38
C ARG A 67 -10.92 1.76 26.29
N ARG A 68 -10.97 3.07 26.04
CA ARG A 68 -11.82 3.99 26.78
C ARG A 68 -13.29 3.55 26.74
N VAL A 69 -13.76 3.10 25.58
CA VAL A 69 -15.13 2.58 25.46
C VAL A 69 -15.31 1.32 26.29
N GLU A 70 -14.41 0.35 26.17
CA GLU A 70 -14.46 -0.92 26.91
C GLU A 70 -14.45 -0.73 28.43
N GLU A 71 -13.70 0.25 28.93
CA GLU A 71 -13.56 0.46 30.38
C GLU A 71 -14.77 1.16 31.01
N TYR A 72 -15.39 2.13 30.31
CA TYR A 72 -16.42 2.97 30.93
C TYR A 72 -17.42 3.68 30.00
N LEU A 73 -17.49 3.46 28.69
CA LEU A 73 -18.57 4.03 27.86
C LEU A 73 -19.62 2.98 27.49
N ASP A 74 -20.77 3.43 27.01
CA ASP A 74 -21.76 2.52 26.44
C ASP A 74 -21.18 1.83 25.18
N PRO A 75 -21.33 0.50 25.02
CA PRO A 75 -20.84 -0.21 23.85
C PRO A 75 -21.32 0.35 22.51
N GLU A 76 -22.50 1.01 22.47
CA GLU A 76 -23.01 1.64 21.26
C GLU A 76 -22.12 2.80 20.77
N THR A 77 -21.35 3.42 21.65
CA THR A 77 -20.38 4.48 21.31
C THR A 77 -19.17 3.96 20.54
N THR A 78 -18.93 2.64 20.52
CA THR A 78 -17.77 2.02 19.83
C THR A 78 -17.71 2.41 18.36
N ALA A 79 -18.82 2.27 17.63
CA ALA A 79 -18.86 2.50 16.19
C ALA A 79 -18.74 3.99 15.83
N PRO A 80 -19.55 4.90 16.43
CA PRO A 80 -19.43 6.35 16.20
C PRO A 80 -18.05 6.90 16.55
N LEU A 81 -17.47 6.50 17.69
CA LEU A 81 -16.16 6.97 18.10
C LEU A 81 -15.05 6.45 17.17
N ARG A 82 -15.09 5.18 16.78
CA ARG A 82 -14.13 4.63 15.81
C ARG A 82 -14.18 5.39 14.48
N ALA A 83 -15.37 5.59 13.92
CA ALA A 83 -15.54 6.30 12.65
C ALA A 83 -15.02 7.74 12.74
N LEU A 84 -15.28 8.43 13.86
CA LEU A 84 -14.74 9.76 14.14
C LEU A 84 -13.21 9.76 14.17
N MET A 85 -12.61 8.80 14.89
CA MET A 85 -11.16 8.71 15.02
C MET A 85 -10.48 8.39 13.69
N GLU A 86 -11.05 7.48 12.90
CA GLU A 86 -10.53 7.13 11.57
C GLU A 86 -10.68 8.30 10.58
N ASP A 87 -11.79 9.05 10.62
CA ASP A 87 -11.96 10.26 9.82
C ASP A 87 -10.93 11.35 10.16
N VAL A 88 -10.81 11.69 11.45
CA VAL A 88 -9.91 12.75 11.91
C VAL A 88 -8.45 12.40 11.68
N TRP A 89 -8.02 11.20 12.04
CA TRP A 89 -6.62 10.81 11.90
C TRP A 89 -6.25 10.41 10.47
N LEU A 90 -7.12 9.73 9.74
CA LEU A 90 -6.77 9.13 8.45
C LEU A 90 -7.50 9.79 7.29
N GLY A 91 -8.83 9.92 7.38
CA GLY A 91 -9.69 10.43 6.30
C GLY A 91 -9.34 11.83 5.82
N GLN A 92 -9.00 12.74 6.73
CA GLN A 92 -8.64 14.13 6.38
C GLN A 92 -7.20 14.27 5.85
N HIS A 93 -6.34 13.27 6.08
CA HIS A 93 -4.90 13.40 5.89
C HIS A 93 -4.28 12.40 4.92
N PHE A 94 -5.00 11.37 4.46
CA PHE A 94 -4.42 10.28 3.67
C PHE A 94 -3.68 10.78 2.43
N LYS A 95 -4.18 11.78 1.70
CA LYS A 95 -3.48 12.35 0.54
C LYS A 95 -2.13 12.96 0.93
N THR A 96 -2.10 13.77 1.98
CA THR A 96 -0.87 14.37 2.49
C THR A 96 0.14 13.30 2.89
N LEU A 97 -0.31 12.21 3.54
CA LEU A 97 0.54 11.10 3.96
C LEU A 97 1.06 10.27 2.78
N VAL A 98 0.20 9.99 1.79
CA VAL A 98 0.56 9.21 0.60
C VAL A 98 1.56 9.97 -0.27
N TYR A 99 1.32 11.27 -0.50
CA TYR A 99 2.09 12.09 -1.43
C TYR A 99 3.22 12.88 -0.79
N ASN A 100 3.49 12.71 0.51
CA ASN A 100 4.59 13.41 1.17
C ASN A 100 5.93 13.05 0.48
N PRO A 101 6.73 14.05 0.02
CA PRO A 101 7.91 13.78 -0.80
C PRO A 101 9.02 13.04 -0.07
N ASN A 102 9.11 13.20 1.25
CA ASN A 102 10.23 12.69 2.07
C ASN A 102 9.84 11.49 2.94
N SER A 103 8.55 11.18 3.07
CA SER A 103 8.08 10.10 3.96
C SER A 103 6.86 9.34 3.43
N GLY A 104 6.27 9.77 2.31
CA GLY A 104 5.10 9.15 1.71
C GLY A 104 5.44 7.91 0.89
N CYS A 105 4.44 7.37 0.18
CA CYS A 105 4.52 6.10 -0.54
C CYS A 105 5.74 6.01 -1.45
N THR A 106 6.04 7.04 -2.24
CA THR A 106 7.20 7.07 -3.13
C THR A 106 8.52 6.84 -2.38
N HIS A 107 8.69 7.49 -1.23
CA HIS A 107 9.89 7.32 -0.40
C HIS A 107 9.94 5.91 0.21
N LEU A 108 8.81 5.42 0.70
CA LEU A 108 8.71 4.09 1.31
C LEU A 108 8.99 2.96 0.31
N PHE A 109 8.53 3.09 -0.93
CA PHE A 109 8.86 2.16 -2.01
C PHE A 109 10.35 2.23 -2.37
N GLN A 110 10.93 3.42 -2.41
CA GLN A 110 12.35 3.59 -2.70
C GLN A 110 13.24 2.93 -1.64
N ALA A 111 12.92 3.14 -0.36
CA ALA A 111 13.69 2.68 0.78
C ALA A 111 13.31 1.28 1.29
N ASP A 112 12.48 0.54 0.54
CA ASP A 112 12.04 -0.83 0.86
C ASP A 112 11.44 -0.96 2.28
N LYS A 113 10.68 0.06 2.72
CA LYS A 113 10.06 0.12 4.04
C LYS A 113 8.75 -0.67 4.10
N ILE A 114 8.86 -1.99 3.92
CA ILE A 114 7.70 -2.91 3.82
C ILE A 114 6.79 -2.83 5.05
N ALA A 115 7.34 -2.74 6.26
CA ALA A 115 6.53 -2.69 7.49
C ALA A 115 5.67 -1.42 7.58
N ASP A 116 6.21 -0.28 7.14
CA ASP A 116 5.49 0.99 7.12
C ASP A 116 4.42 1.01 6.03
N LEU A 117 4.72 0.44 4.85
CA LEU A 117 3.74 0.23 3.78
C LEU A 117 2.60 -0.70 4.25
N ALA A 118 2.91 -1.76 5.00
CA ALA A 118 1.91 -2.68 5.54
C ALA A 118 0.97 -1.99 6.54
N ARG A 119 1.54 -1.16 7.42
CA ARG A 119 0.76 -0.32 8.35
C ARG A 119 -0.14 0.65 7.59
N MET A 120 0.41 1.32 6.58
CA MET A 120 -0.34 2.27 5.76
C MET A 120 -1.51 1.59 5.05
N HIS A 121 -1.27 0.44 4.41
CA HIS A 121 -2.33 -0.34 3.75
C HIS A 121 -3.43 -0.78 4.74
N ARG A 122 -3.05 -1.31 5.90
CA ARG A 122 -4.02 -1.73 6.91
C ARG A 122 -4.87 -0.57 7.42
N LEU A 123 -4.27 0.56 7.77
CA LEU A 123 -5.00 1.72 8.29
C LEU A 123 -5.89 2.36 7.21
N PHE A 124 -5.43 2.41 5.96
CA PHE A 124 -6.22 2.99 4.87
C PHE A 124 -7.31 2.05 4.34
N SER A 125 -7.37 0.80 4.78
CA SER A 125 -8.46 -0.12 4.39
C SER A 125 -9.85 0.35 4.83
N SER A 126 -9.95 1.14 5.90
CA SER A 126 -11.22 1.71 6.36
C SER A 126 -11.51 3.11 5.79
N VAL A 127 -10.59 3.69 5.01
CA VAL A 127 -10.73 5.03 4.44
C VAL A 127 -11.09 4.94 2.94
N PRO A 128 -12.29 5.37 2.53
CA PRO A 128 -12.70 5.36 1.13
C PRO A 128 -11.72 6.11 0.23
N GLY A 129 -11.28 5.47 -0.86
CA GLY A 129 -10.35 6.05 -1.85
C GLY A 129 -8.88 6.08 -1.44
N ALA A 130 -8.52 5.89 -0.17
CA ALA A 130 -7.12 6.00 0.27
C ALA A 130 -6.21 4.93 -0.34
N LEU A 131 -6.68 3.67 -0.42
CA LEU A 131 -5.93 2.59 -1.09
C LEU A 131 -5.80 2.80 -2.60
N GLU A 132 -6.70 3.57 -3.22
CA GLU A 132 -6.60 3.90 -4.64
C GLU A 132 -5.44 4.84 -4.91
N GLU A 133 -5.25 5.87 -4.07
CA GLU A 133 -4.09 6.74 -4.12
C GLU A 133 -2.78 5.97 -3.91
N VAL A 134 -2.73 5.04 -2.94
CA VAL A 134 -1.55 4.18 -2.71
C VAL A 134 -1.21 3.36 -3.96
N ARG A 135 -2.21 2.74 -4.58
CA ARG A 135 -2.02 1.98 -5.82
C ARG A 135 -1.57 2.87 -6.98
N GLN A 136 -2.09 4.10 -7.07
CA GLN A 136 -1.67 5.05 -8.08
C GLN A 136 -0.20 5.43 -7.92
N VAL A 137 0.24 5.78 -6.71
CA VAL A 137 1.66 6.06 -6.43
C VAL A 137 2.55 4.85 -6.69
N MET A 138 2.06 3.63 -6.44
CA MET A 138 2.78 2.40 -6.78
C MET A 138 2.97 2.28 -8.30
N LYS A 139 1.92 2.48 -9.11
CA LYS A 139 2.01 2.48 -10.58
C LYS A 139 3.01 3.52 -11.08
N ASP A 140 2.94 4.72 -10.54
CA ASP A 140 3.82 5.83 -10.93
C ASP A 140 5.28 5.53 -10.56
N SER A 141 5.51 4.91 -9.40
CA SER A 141 6.85 4.49 -8.95
C SER A 141 7.43 3.39 -9.85
N ILE A 142 6.64 2.35 -10.17
CA ILE A 142 7.06 1.29 -11.11
C ILE A 142 7.40 1.90 -12.47
N THR A 143 6.55 2.80 -12.98
CA THR A 143 6.74 3.46 -14.27
C THR A 143 8.03 4.28 -14.26
N LYS A 144 8.26 5.09 -13.22
CA LYS A 144 9.48 5.88 -13.06
C LYS A 144 10.73 5.01 -13.02
N TYR A 145 10.71 3.91 -12.27
CA TYR A 145 11.86 3.00 -12.19
C TYR A 145 12.10 2.25 -13.49
N GLY A 146 11.05 1.78 -14.16
CA GLY A 146 11.16 1.14 -15.47
C GLY A 146 11.68 2.09 -16.54
N GLU A 147 11.21 3.35 -16.56
CA GLU A 147 11.73 4.38 -17.46
C GLU A 147 13.21 4.71 -17.19
N ALA A 148 13.63 4.69 -15.92
CA ALA A 148 15.04 4.84 -15.58
C ALA A 148 15.90 3.68 -16.11
N ILE A 149 15.37 2.46 -16.17
CA ILE A 149 16.06 1.31 -16.80
C ILE A 149 16.17 1.52 -18.31
N VAL A 150 15.07 1.92 -18.97
CA VAL A 150 14.99 2.11 -20.42
C VAL A 150 15.89 3.25 -20.93
N ARG A 151 16.04 4.32 -20.13
CA ARG A 151 16.81 5.52 -20.49
C ARG A 151 18.30 5.41 -20.20
N ASP A 152 18.71 4.46 -19.35
CA ASP A 152 20.10 4.29 -18.95
C ASP A 152 20.89 3.55 -20.06
N PRO A 153 21.87 4.20 -20.72
CA PRO A 153 22.64 3.59 -21.79
C PRO A 153 23.43 2.35 -21.34
N GLU A 154 23.90 2.33 -20.09
CA GLU A 154 24.65 1.19 -19.56
C GLU A 154 23.74 -0.01 -19.34
N LYS A 155 22.50 0.22 -18.86
CA LYS A 155 21.51 -0.85 -18.64
C LYS A 155 20.85 -1.35 -19.92
N THR A 156 20.89 -0.57 -20.99
CA THR A 156 20.30 -0.94 -22.29
C THR A 156 21.33 -1.39 -23.33
N ARG A 157 22.63 -1.32 -23.01
CA ARG A 157 23.72 -1.81 -23.87
C ARG A 157 23.69 -3.33 -24.01
N ASP A 158 23.39 -4.02 -22.93
CA ASP A 158 23.40 -5.48 -22.85
C ASP A 158 21.98 -6.01 -22.60
N PRO A 159 21.45 -6.88 -23.49
CA PRO A 159 20.12 -7.46 -23.35
C PRO A 159 19.91 -8.20 -22.03
N VAL A 160 20.96 -8.85 -21.52
CA VAL A 160 20.89 -9.63 -20.27
C VAL A 160 20.69 -8.70 -19.07
N THR A 161 21.49 -7.65 -19.01
CA THR A 161 21.39 -6.59 -17.99
C THR A 161 20.02 -5.92 -18.02
N PHE A 162 19.49 -5.62 -19.21
CA PHE A 162 18.16 -5.03 -19.36
C PHE A 162 17.08 -5.89 -18.71
N VAL A 163 17.01 -7.18 -19.09
CA VAL A 163 15.98 -8.11 -18.59
C VAL A 163 16.15 -8.35 -17.09
N GLN A 164 17.39 -8.52 -16.61
CA GLN A 164 17.66 -8.70 -15.17
C GLN A 164 17.20 -7.50 -14.32
N ASN A 165 17.38 -6.27 -14.81
CA ASN A 165 16.89 -5.09 -14.10
C ASN A 165 15.34 -5.07 -14.02
N PHE A 166 14.65 -5.49 -15.07
CA PHE A 166 13.18 -5.61 -15.05
C PHE A 166 12.70 -6.74 -14.13
N LEU A 167 13.38 -7.89 -14.11
CA LEU A 167 13.11 -8.98 -13.17
C LEU A 167 13.31 -8.55 -11.72
N ALA A 168 14.41 -7.84 -11.42
CA ALA A 168 14.68 -7.31 -10.08
C ALA A 168 13.62 -6.29 -9.65
N LEU A 169 13.21 -5.39 -10.56
CA LEU A 169 12.13 -4.45 -10.30
C LEU A 169 10.81 -5.19 -10.01
N LYS A 170 10.50 -6.23 -10.78
CA LYS A 170 9.30 -7.06 -10.60
C LYS A 170 9.31 -7.76 -9.25
N ALA A 171 10.41 -8.44 -8.91
CA ALA A 171 10.57 -9.11 -7.63
C ALA A 171 10.40 -8.16 -6.44
N LYS A 172 10.94 -6.94 -6.53
CA LYS A 172 10.76 -5.90 -5.51
C LYS A 172 9.28 -5.56 -5.28
N PHE A 173 8.54 -5.25 -6.35
CA PHE A 173 7.13 -4.88 -6.21
C PHE A 173 6.22 -6.06 -5.89
N ASP A 174 6.54 -7.28 -6.33
CA ASP A 174 5.85 -8.49 -5.91
C ASP A 174 5.95 -8.68 -4.39
N GLN A 175 7.16 -8.54 -3.84
CA GLN A 175 7.36 -8.63 -2.39
C GLN A 175 6.55 -7.56 -1.64
N ILE A 176 6.45 -6.34 -2.18
CA ILE A 176 5.62 -5.28 -1.59
C ILE A 176 4.15 -5.68 -1.63
N VAL A 177 3.63 -6.16 -2.75
CA VAL A 177 2.21 -6.55 -2.86
C VAL A 177 1.88 -7.71 -1.91
N VAL A 178 2.74 -8.72 -1.83
CA VAL A 178 2.55 -9.88 -0.95
C VAL A 178 2.66 -9.47 0.52
N ARG A 179 3.74 -8.78 0.91
CA ARG A 179 4.07 -8.55 2.32
C ARG A 179 3.42 -7.31 2.92
N ALA A 180 3.18 -6.27 2.12
CA ALA A 180 2.60 -5.02 2.60
C ALA A 180 1.11 -4.90 2.26
N PHE A 181 0.69 -5.35 1.07
CA PHE A 181 -0.68 -5.15 0.59
C PHE A 181 -1.58 -6.39 0.73
N ALA A 182 -1.17 -7.34 1.56
CA ALA A 182 -1.92 -8.55 1.89
C ALA A 182 -2.47 -9.27 0.65
N GLU A 183 -1.65 -9.35 -0.40
CA GLU A 183 -2.00 -10.01 -1.66
C GLU A 183 -3.24 -9.42 -2.36
N SER A 184 -3.50 -8.11 -2.20
CA SER A 184 -4.62 -7.41 -2.86
C SER A 184 -4.60 -7.64 -4.37
N LYS A 185 -5.73 -8.14 -4.90
CA LYS A 185 -5.94 -8.35 -6.33
C LYS A 185 -5.86 -7.05 -7.12
N GLU A 186 -6.36 -5.96 -6.55
CA GLU A 186 -6.32 -4.63 -7.12
C GLU A 186 -4.88 -4.11 -7.19
N ALA A 187 -4.07 -4.37 -6.16
CA ALA A 187 -2.64 -4.05 -6.17
C ALA A 187 -1.88 -4.89 -7.19
N PHE A 188 -2.15 -6.20 -7.29
CA PHE A 188 -1.57 -7.05 -8.34
C PHE A 188 -1.95 -6.56 -9.74
N GLY A 189 -3.23 -6.24 -9.98
CA GLY A 189 -3.68 -5.70 -11.27
C GLY A 189 -3.00 -4.36 -11.59
N ALA A 190 -2.82 -3.51 -10.57
CA ALA A 190 -2.10 -2.25 -10.72
C ALA A 190 -0.62 -2.45 -11.09
N LEU A 191 0.05 -3.41 -10.44
CA LEU A 191 1.43 -3.81 -10.74
C LEU A 191 1.54 -4.29 -12.18
N VAL A 192 0.70 -5.24 -12.60
CA VAL A 192 0.70 -5.79 -13.97
C VAL A 192 0.53 -4.67 -15.00
N ALA A 193 -0.47 -3.81 -14.83
CA ALA A 193 -0.73 -2.70 -15.76
C ALA A 193 0.46 -1.73 -15.86
N ALA A 194 1.15 -1.46 -14.74
CA ALA A 194 2.34 -0.60 -14.75
C ALA A 194 3.51 -1.24 -15.50
N PHE A 195 3.76 -2.54 -15.30
CA PHE A 195 4.79 -3.29 -16.01
C PHE A 195 4.50 -3.38 -17.52
N GLU A 196 3.26 -3.70 -17.90
CA GLU A 196 2.82 -3.70 -19.30
C GLU A 196 3.00 -2.32 -19.94
N ASN A 197 2.71 -1.24 -19.22
CA ASN A 197 2.91 0.11 -19.75
C ASN A 197 4.40 0.38 -20.03
N VAL A 198 5.27 0.16 -19.05
CA VAL A 198 6.67 0.58 -19.15
C VAL A 198 7.52 -0.35 -20.02
N LEU A 199 7.26 -1.66 -19.99
CA LEU A 199 8.02 -2.63 -20.79
C LEU A 199 7.77 -2.41 -22.28
N ASN A 200 6.53 -2.10 -22.66
CA ASN A 200 6.14 -1.88 -24.06
C ASN A 200 6.42 -0.46 -24.58
N LYS A 201 7.00 0.44 -23.75
CA LYS A 201 7.50 1.73 -24.24
C LYS A 201 8.80 1.60 -25.01
N ASP A 202 9.57 0.54 -24.76
CA ASP A 202 10.82 0.25 -25.46
C ASP A 202 10.61 -0.83 -26.52
N THR A 203 10.71 -0.45 -27.80
CA THR A 203 10.56 -1.38 -28.93
C THR A 203 11.62 -2.48 -28.94
N ARG A 204 12.71 -2.33 -28.18
CA ARG A 204 13.77 -3.34 -28.03
C ARG A 204 13.38 -4.45 -27.06
N ALA A 205 12.34 -4.29 -26.24
CA ALA A 205 12.00 -5.22 -25.17
C ALA A 205 11.79 -6.66 -25.66
N ALA A 206 11.03 -6.86 -26.74
CA ALA A 206 10.80 -8.18 -27.34
C ALA A 206 12.13 -8.84 -27.78
N ARG A 207 12.99 -8.09 -28.48
CA ARG A 207 14.30 -8.59 -28.92
C ARG A 207 15.21 -8.91 -27.73
N PHE A 208 15.26 -8.04 -26.74
CA PHE A 208 16.11 -8.25 -25.56
C PHE A 208 15.66 -9.46 -24.74
N LEU A 209 14.35 -9.69 -24.64
CA LEU A 209 13.82 -10.88 -23.99
C LEU A 209 14.19 -12.17 -24.75
N SER A 210 14.14 -12.15 -26.08
CA SER A 210 14.57 -13.30 -26.91
C SER A 210 16.05 -13.62 -26.69
N LEU A 211 16.91 -12.60 -26.77
CA LEU A 211 18.36 -12.76 -26.56
C LEU A 211 18.71 -13.21 -25.13
N TYR A 212 17.93 -12.75 -24.14
CA TYR A 212 18.09 -13.22 -22.76
C TYR A 212 17.76 -14.70 -22.62
N LEU A 213 16.68 -15.18 -23.25
CA LEU A 213 16.33 -16.60 -23.24
C LEU A 213 17.39 -17.47 -23.93
N ASP A 214 17.93 -17.02 -25.07
CA ASP A 214 19.04 -17.73 -25.73
C ASP A 214 20.27 -17.84 -24.83
N ASP A 215 20.65 -16.75 -24.15
CA ASP A 215 21.77 -16.75 -23.20
C ASP A 215 21.48 -17.62 -21.98
N LEU A 216 20.23 -17.59 -21.48
CA LEU A 216 19.75 -18.42 -20.39
C LEU A 216 19.97 -19.91 -20.73
N PHE A 217 19.47 -20.37 -21.88
CA PHE A 217 19.63 -21.76 -22.33
C PHE A 217 21.08 -22.16 -22.63
N ARG A 218 21.87 -21.26 -23.25
CA ARG A 218 23.25 -21.59 -23.66
C ARG A 218 24.23 -21.63 -22.50
N LYS A 219 24.09 -20.72 -21.53
CA LYS A 219 25.08 -20.50 -20.46
C LYS A 219 24.49 -20.73 -19.08
N SER A 220 23.43 -20.02 -18.73
CA SER A 220 22.95 -19.92 -17.35
C SER A 220 22.29 -21.19 -16.82
N MET A 221 21.74 -22.03 -17.71
CA MET A 221 21.14 -23.32 -17.36
C MET A 221 22.17 -24.44 -17.14
N ARG A 222 23.43 -24.26 -17.56
CA ARG A 222 24.45 -25.30 -17.40
C ARG A 222 24.83 -25.43 -15.93
N GLY A 223 24.41 -26.53 -15.30
CA GLY A 223 24.73 -26.84 -13.90
C GLY A 223 23.66 -26.42 -12.89
N LEU A 224 22.53 -25.86 -13.34
CA LEU A 224 21.34 -25.71 -12.49
C LEU A 224 20.62 -27.05 -12.36
N SER A 225 19.95 -27.25 -11.22
CA SER A 225 18.94 -28.29 -11.10
C SER A 225 17.74 -28.00 -12.00
N GLU A 226 16.97 -29.04 -12.33
CA GLU A 226 15.74 -28.91 -13.13
C GLU A 226 14.76 -27.92 -12.49
N ALA A 227 14.63 -27.92 -11.16
CA ALA A 227 13.77 -26.99 -10.43
C ALA A 227 14.24 -25.53 -10.52
N GLU A 228 15.55 -25.28 -10.41
CA GLU A 228 16.10 -23.91 -10.54
C GLU A 228 15.98 -23.39 -11.97
N ALA A 229 16.13 -24.28 -12.96
CA ALA A 229 15.90 -23.96 -14.36
C ALA A 229 14.44 -23.57 -14.61
N GLU A 230 13.49 -24.37 -14.11
CA GLU A 230 12.06 -24.10 -14.22
C GLU A 230 11.68 -22.77 -13.58
N GLN A 231 12.18 -22.48 -12.37
CA GLN A 231 11.93 -21.19 -11.70
C GLN A 231 12.41 -20.00 -12.54
N LYS A 232 13.62 -20.07 -13.12
CA LYS A 232 14.14 -18.99 -13.97
C LYS A 232 13.31 -18.81 -15.23
N LEU A 233 12.80 -19.90 -15.82
CA LEU A 233 11.91 -19.82 -16.98
C LEU A 233 10.59 -19.16 -16.60
N ASP A 234 10.00 -19.51 -15.47
CA ASP A 234 8.76 -18.91 -14.98
C ASP A 234 8.87 -17.39 -14.79
N GLU A 235 9.98 -16.93 -14.21
CA GLU A 235 10.27 -15.50 -14.04
C GLU A 235 10.28 -14.74 -15.38
N VAL A 236 10.89 -15.33 -16.41
CA VAL A 236 10.95 -14.75 -17.76
C VAL A 236 9.60 -14.82 -18.47
N LEU A 237 8.88 -15.93 -18.32
CA LEU A 237 7.55 -16.12 -18.90
C LEU A 237 6.57 -15.07 -18.38
N VAL A 238 6.72 -14.62 -17.13
CA VAL A 238 5.94 -13.51 -16.59
C VAL A 238 6.18 -12.22 -17.36
N LEU A 239 7.44 -11.86 -17.65
CA LEU A 239 7.76 -10.69 -18.46
C LEU A 239 7.26 -10.83 -19.90
N PHE A 240 7.37 -12.03 -20.49
CA PHE A 240 6.81 -12.32 -21.82
C PHE A 240 5.29 -12.10 -21.86
N ARG A 241 4.56 -12.51 -20.80
CA ARG A 241 3.11 -12.28 -20.72
C ARG A 241 2.75 -10.80 -20.78
N TYR A 242 3.62 -9.92 -20.28
CA TYR A 242 3.42 -8.46 -20.30
C TYR A 242 3.79 -7.79 -21.63
N LEU A 243 4.44 -8.49 -22.56
CA LEU A 243 4.71 -7.93 -23.89
C LEU A 243 3.44 -7.85 -24.74
N ARG A 244 3.31 -6.76 -25.52
CA ARG A 244 2.29 -6.60 -26.55
C ARG A 244 2.70 -7.30 -27.85
N ASP A 245 3.95 -7.12 -28.25
CA ASP A 245 4.50 -7.62 -29.52
C ASP A 245 5.02 -9.07 -29.40
N LYS A 246 4.12 -9.99 -29.00
CA LYS A 246 4.45 -11.41 -28.80
C LYS A 246 4.83 -12.11 -30.10
N ASP A 247 4.26 -11.68 -31.21
CA ASP A 247 4.58 -12.13 -32.57
C ASP A 247 6.02 -11.78 -32.98
N ILE A 248 6.47 -10.56 -32.66
CA ILE A 248 7.86 -10.14 -32.90
C ILE A 248 8.82 -10.99 -32.07
N PHE A 249 8.49 -11.21 -30.79
CA PHE A 249 9.27 -12.09 -29.93
C PHE A 249 9.35 -13.52 -30.52
N GLU A 250 8.23 -14.11 -30.92
CA GLU A 250 8.21 -15.46 -31.49
C GLU A 250 9.02 -15.56 -32.79
N ALA A 251 8.96 -14.55 -33.65
CA ALA A 251 9.72 -14.52 -34.89
C ALA A 251 11.24 -14.46 -34.63
N LEU A 252 11.66 -13.71 -33.62
CA LEU A 252 13.06 -13.59 -33.22
C LEU A 252 13.58 -14.85 -32.52
N TYR A 253 12.75 -15.52 -31.73
CA TYR A 253 13.12 -16.75 -31.02
C TYR A 253 13.20 -17.98 -31.95
N LYS A 254 12.45 -17.98 -33.05
CA LYS A 254 12.46 -19.06 -34.06
C LYS A 254 13.62 -18.97 -35.06
N GLN A 255 14.37 -17.86 -35.08
CA GLN A 255 15.56 -17.65 -35.93
C GLN A 255 16.83 -18.17 -35.27
#